data_AF-H1D321-F1
#
_entry.id   AF-H1D321-F1
#
_cell.length_a   1.000
_cell.length_b   1.000
_cell.length_c   1.000
_cell.angle_alpha   90.00
_cell.angle_beta   90.00
_cell.angle_gamma   90.00
#
_symmetry.space_group_name_H-M   'P 1'
#
loop_
_entity.id
_entity.type
_entity.pdbx_description
1 polymer ?
#
loop_
_entity_poly.entity_id
_entity_poly.type
_entity_poly.pdbx_seq_one_letter_code
_entity_poly.pdbx_strand_id
1 'polypeptide(L)'
;MPAGRKTIHLFAEIWESQFRCHRAHPSLFFIKDFDKWFGKECDFLGFQMDCGYQFADRLEKEKTLHKGCPPANMISHIYNWGVLGFGLFSKWRYFTHWANASLEKDIDWFILVLHQLYKSSASKNL
;
A
#
# COMPACT_ATOMS: atom_id res chain seq x y z
N MET A 1 7.61 7.14 16.82
CA MET A 1 8.63 6.53 15.93
C MET A 1 7.92 5.54 15.02
N PRO A 2 8.33 5.39 13.75
CA PRO A 2 7.76 4.36 12.87
C PRO A 2 7.92 2.98 13.47
N ALA A 3 6.96 2.09 13.22
CA ALA A 3 7.05 0.70 13.68
C ALA A 3 8.27 -0.02 13.10
N GLY A 4 8.69 -1.10 13.77
CA GLY A 4 9.81 -1.92 13.31
C GLY A 4 9.52 -2.63 12.00
N ARG A 5 10.58 -2.96 11.24
CA ARG A 5 10.50 -3.69 9.96
C ARG A 5 9.65 -4.95 10.01
N LYS A 6 9.79 -5.76 11.08
CA LYS A 6 9.00 -6.98 11.26
C LYS A 6 7.49 -6.70 11.32
N THR A 7 7.08 -5.63 12.01
CA THR A 7 5.68 -5.25 12.12
C THR A 7 5.12 -4.76 10.78
N ILE A 8 5.88 -3.95 10.05
CA ILE A 8 5.47 -3.49 8.71
C ILE A 8 5.41 -4.65 7.71
N HIS A 9 6.34 -5.61 7.82
CA HIS A 9 6.34 -6.81 7.00
C HIS A 9 5.10 -7.67 7.23
N LEU A 10 4.74 -7.91 8.49
CA LEU A 10 3.54 -8.66 8.85
C LEU A 10 2.26 -7.94 8.40
N PHE A 11 2.19 -6.61 8.56
CA PHE A 11 1.09 -5.81 8.04
C PHE A 11 0.92 -6.00 6.53
N ALA A 12 2.02 -5.92 5.78
CA ALA A 12 2.00 -6.08 4.33
C ALA A 12 1.55 -7.49 3.91
N GLU A 13 2.07 -8.53 4.57
CA GLU A 13 1.71 -9.93 4.33
C GLU A 13 0.21 -10.19 4.57
N ILE A 14 -0.31 -9.77 5.72
CA ILE A 14 -1.71 -10.00 6.09
C ILE A 14 -2.65 -9.31 5.11
N TRP A 15 -2.43 -8.02 4.83
CA TRP A 15 -3.31 -7.29 3.94
C TRP A 15 -3.17 -7.75 2.49
N GLU A 16 -1.96 -8.04 2.00
CA GLU A 16 -1.78 -8.59 0.66
C GLU A 16 -2.59 -9.89 0.50
N SER A 17 -2.50 -10.79 1.47
CA SER A 17 -3.26 -12.04 1.50
C SER A 17 -4.77 -11.79 1.48
N GLN A 18 -5.26 -10.87 2.31
CA GLN A 18 -6.69 -10.52 2.34
C GLN A 18 -7.18 -9.93 1.02
N PHE A 19 -6.42 -9.00 0.41
CA PHE A 19 -6.77 -8.42 -0.89
C PHE A 19 -6.78 -9.47 -2.00
N ARG A 20 -5.80 -10.39 -2.02
CA ARG A 20 -5.77 -11.51 -2.98
C ARG A 20 -6.96 -12.46 -2.78
N CYS A 21 -7.32 -12.73 -1.53
CA CYS A 21 -8.49 -13.55 -1.19
C CYS A 21 -9.79 -12.87 -1.66
N HIS A 22 -9.99 -11.59 -1.36
CA HIS A 22 -11.16 -10.82 -1.82
C HIS A 22 -11.23 -10.73 -3.34
N ARG A 23 -10.09 -10.54 -4.02
CA ARG A 23 -10.04 -10.56 -5.49
C ARG A 23 -10.57 -11.87 -6.08
N ALA A 24 -10.23 -13.00 -5.48
CA ALA A 24 -10.68 -14.32 -5.93
C ALA A 24 -12.11 -14.62 -5.47
N HIS A 25 -12.48 -14.16 -4.28
CA HIS A 25 -13.76 -14.41 -3.63
C HIS A 25 -14.26 -13.12 -2.94
N PRO A 26 -14.99 -12.25 -3.66
CA PRO A 26 -15.45 -10.97 -3.10
C PRO A 26 -16.28 -11.16 -1.84
N SER A 27 -15.94 -10.40 -0.79
CA SER A 27 -16.51 -10.53 0.54
C SER A 27 -16.85 -9.18 1.15
N LEU A 28 -18.10 -9.05 1.62
CA LEU A 28 -18.53 -7.88 2.40
C LEU A 28 -17.81 -7.79 3.76
N PHE A 29 -17.34 -8.93 4.29
CA PHE A 29 -16.56 -8.94 5.53
C PHE A 29 -15.21 -8.26 5.33
N PHE A 30 -14.53 -8.56 4.21
CA PHE A 30 -13.29 -7.90 3.85
C PHE A 30 -13.46 -6.38 3.71
N ILE A 31 -14.49 -5.91 3.01
CA ILE A 31 -14.74 -4.47 2.84
C ILE A 31 -14.93 -3.78 4.20
N LYS A 32 -15.67 -4.40 5.12
CA LYS A 32 -15.89 -3.87 6.48
C LYS A 32 -14.60 -3.82 7.30
N ASP A 33 -13.78 -4.86 7.22
CA ASP A 33 -12.49 -4.89 7.94
C ASP A 33 -11.51 -3.88 7.35
N PHE A 34 -11.44 -3.77 6.02
CA PHE A 34 -10.63 -2.77 5.32
C PHE A 34 -11.02 -1.35 5.72
N ASP A 35 -12.32 -1.03 5.75
CA ASP A 35 -12.81 0.27 6.18
C ASP A 35 -12.48 0.54 7.66
N LYS A 36 -12.64 -0.47 8.54
CA LYS A 36 -12.50 -0.29 9.99
C LYS A 36 -11.05 -0.24 10.48
N TRP A 37 -10.17 -1.07 9.92
CA TRP A 37 -8.87 -1.39 10.52
C TRP A 37 -7.68 -0.86 9.75
N PHE A 38 -7.70 -0.91 8.41
CA PHE A 38 -6.53 -0.61 7.58
C PHE A 38 -5.90 0.75 7.89
N GLY A 39 -6.72 1.81 7.96
CA GLY A 39 -6.25 3.16 8.28
C GLY A 39 -5.70 3.30 9.69
N LYS A 40 -6.29 2.61 10.68
CA LYS A 40 -5.81 2.64 12.08
C LYS A 40 -4.46 1.95 12.21
N GLU A 41 -4.28 0.84 11.50
CA GLU A 41 -3.00 0.13 11.48
C GLU A 41 -1.93 0.96 10.76
N CYS A 42 -2.28 1.61 9.64
CA CYS A 42 -1.37 2.55 8.98
C CYS A 42 -0.90 3.67 9.93
N ASP A 43 -1.81 4.29 10.68
CA ASP A 43 -1.49 5.31 11.69
C ASP A 43 -0.60 4.74 12.81
N PHE A 44 -0.93 3.56 13.33
CA PHE A 44 -0.13 2.87 14.34
C PHE A 44 1.30 2.54 13.87
N LEU A 45 1.46 2.20 12.59
CA LEU A 45 2.78 1.95 11.98
C LEU A 45 3.59 3.24 11.78
N GLY A 46 2.97 4.41 11.98
CA GLY A 46 3.57 5.72 11.79
C GLY A 46 3.56 6.18 10.33
N PHE A 47 2.68 5.60 9.50
CA PHE A 47 2.48 6.10 8.14
C PHE A 47 1.75 7.44 8.17
N GLN A 48 2.18 8.37 7.33
CA GLN A 48 1.57 9.68 7.19
C GLN A 48 0.52 9.67 6.07
N MET A 49 -0.66 10.17 6.40
CA MET A 49 -1.68 10.50 5.41
C MET A 49 -1.33 11.87 4.79
N ASP A 50 -0.45 11.87 3.81
CA ASP A 50 0.10 13.06 3.16
C ASP A 50 -0.60 13.37 1.82
N CYS A 51 -1.87 12.98 1.69
CA CYS A 51 -2.63 13.08 0.44
C CYS A 51 -1.94 12.42 -0.76
N GLY A 52 -0.98 11.50 -0.53
CA GLY A 52 -0.23 10.79 -1.56
C GLY A 52 0.93 11.59 -2.15
N TYR A 53 1.31 12.74 -1.58
CA TYR A 53 2.35 13.60 -2.15
C TYR A 53 3.71 12.89 -2.28
N GLN A 54 4.21 12.27 -1.21
CA GLN A 54 5.52 11.61 -1.26
C GLN A 54 5.52 10.37 -2.16
N PHE A 55 4.41 9.64 -2.20
CA PHE A 55 4.25 8.51 -3.10
C PHE A 55 4.26 8.96 -4.57
N ALA A 56 3.51 10.02 -4.90
CA ALA A 56 3.47 10.58 -6.25
C ALA A 56 4.85 11.12 -6.69
N ASP A 57 5.50 11.92 -5.84
CA ASP A 57 6.86 12.44 -6.11
C ASP A 57 7.86 11.31 -6.35
N ARG A 58 7.81 10.25 -5.52
CA ARG A 58 8.68 9.09 -5.72
C ARG A 58 8.36 8.38 -7.04
N LEU A 59 7.10 8.20 -7.37
CA LEU A 59 6.70 7.54 -8.61
C LEU A 59 7.16 8.34 -9.85
N GLU A 60 7.09 9.67 -9.83
CA GLU A 60 7.62 10.53 -10.90
C GLU A 60 9.14 10.42 -11.05
N LYS A 61 9.86 10.27 -9.94
CA LYS A 61 11.31 9.99 -9.97
C LYS A 61 11.59 8.64 -10.63
N GLU A 62 10.86 7.58 -10.27
CA GLU A 62 11.00 6.27 -10.91
C GLU A 62 10.63 6.31 -12.40
N LYS A 63 9.61 7.08 -12.79
CA LYS A 63 9.26 7.34 -14.20
C LYS A 63 10.41 7.92 -14.99
N THR A 64 11.12 8.87 -14.38
CA THR A 64 12.24 9.57 -15.01
C THR A 64 13.47 8.66 -15.14
N LEU A 65 13.70 7.79 -14.15
CA LEU A 65 14.82 6.83 -14.13
C LEU A 65 14.58 5.62 -15.06
N HIS A 66 13.32 5.19 -15.20
CA HIS A 66 12.91 4.01 -15.96
C HIS A 66 11.99 4.39 -17.12
N LYS A 67 12.44 5.34 -17.96
CA LYS A 67 11.67 5.81 -19.13
C LYS A 67 11.28 4.65 -20.04
N GLY A 68 9.99 4.60 -20.41
CA GLY A 68 9.44 3.57 -21.30
C GLY A 68 8.93 2.31 -20.59
N CYS A 69 9.10 2.19 -19.27
CA CYS A 69 8.48 1.11 -18.50
C CYS A 69 6.99 1.41 -18.18
N PRO A 70 6.13 0.38 -18.06
CA PRO A 70 4.79 0.52 -17.50
C PRO A 70 4.80 1.06 -16.04
N PRO A 71 3.76 1.79 -15.60
CA PRO A 71 3.66 2.31 -14.23
C PRO A 71 3.76 1.26 -13.12
N ALA A 72 3.23 0.05 -13.37
CA ALA A 72 3.35 -1.06 -12.42
C ALA A 72 4.81 -1.47 -12.16
N ASN A 73 5.65 -1.38 -13.20
CA ASN A 73 7.08 -1.67 -13.08
C ASN A 73 7.77 -0.61 -12.21
N MET A 74 7.31 0.64 -12.23
CA MET A 74 7.90 1.71 -11.43
C MET A 74 7.69 1.50 -9.92
N ILE A 75 6.50 1.04 -9.51
CA ILE A 75 6.23 0.72 -8.10
C ILE A 75 7.20 -0.37 -7.60
N SER A 76 7.52 -1.36 -8.44
CA SER A 76 8.47 -2.44 -8.08
C SER A 76 9.90 -1.96 -7.78
N HIS A 77 10.25 -0.73 -8.17
CA HIS A 77 11.55 -0.10 -7.90
C HIS A 77 11.56 0.74 -6.61
N ILE A 78 10.40 0.97 -5.98
CA ILE A 78 10.31 1.73 -4.73
C ILE A 78 10.64 0.80 -3.56
N TYR A 79 11.82 0.94 -2.95
CA TYR A 79 12.22 0.19 -1.74
C TYR A 79 12.08 1.00 -0.45
N ASN A 80 11.61 2.25 -0.54
CA ASN A 80 11.28 3.03 0.64
C ASN A 80 9.90 2.62 1.17
N TRP A 81 9.90 1.66 2.08
CA TRP A 81 8.74 1.20 2.85
C TRP A 81 7.87 2.32 3.46
N GLY A 82 8.47 3.42 3.93
CA GLY A 82 7.70 4.57 4.44
C GLY A 82 6.84 5.22 3.35
N VAL A 83 7.44 5.50 2.18
CA VAL A 83 6.74 6.08 1.03
C VAL A 83 5.61 5.17 0.52
N LEU A 84 5.85 3.85 0.48
CA LEU A 84 4.82 2.87 0.12
C LEU A 84 3.64 2.89 1.11
N GLY A 85 3.94 2.92 2.41
CA GLY A 85 2.94 3.03 3.47
C GLY A 85 2.13 4.33 3.41
N PHE A 86 2.78 5.47 3.14
CA PHE A 86 2.09 6.76 2.97
C PHE A 86 1.12 6.74 1.78
N GLY A 87 1.54 6.12 0.68
CA GLY A 87 0.69 5.89 -0.49
C GLY A 87 -0.54 5.05 -0.16
N LEU A 88 -0.36 3.92 0.54
CA LEU A 88 -1.45 3.05 0.99
C LEU A 88 -2.45 3.79 1.88
N PHE A 89 -1.95 4.52 2.89
CA PHE A 89 -2.81 5.22 3.84
C PHE A 89 -3.62 6.33 3.16
N SER A 90 -2.96 7.11 2.30
CA SER A 90 -3.62 8.17 1.53
C SER A 90 -4.66 7.62 0.57
N LYS A 91 -4.37 6.50 -0.11
CA LYS A 91 -5.32 5.84 -1.02
C LYS A 91 -6.51 5.27 -0.25
N TRP A 92 -6.30 4.62 0.89
CA TRP A 92 -7.39 4.15 1.76
C TRP A 92 -8.31 5.31 2.17
N ARG A 93 -7.76 6.44 2.62
CA ARG A 93 -8.56 7.61 3.03
C ARG A 93 -9.45 8.11 1.89
N TYR A 94 -8.90 8.18 0.68
CA TYR A 94 -9.65 8.60 -0.50
C TYR A 94 -10.89 7.73 -0.72
N PHE A 95 -10.77 6.40 -0.58
CA PHE A 95 -11.90 5.48 -0.74
C PHE A 95 -12.94 5.59 0.37
N THR A 96 -12.50 5.53 1.62
CA THR A 96 -13.41 5.40 2.76
C THR A 96 -14.08 6.72 3.12
N HIS A 97 -13.52 7.87 2.74
CA HIS A 97 -14.01 9.16 3.20
C HIS A 97 -14.38 10.17 2.10
N TRP A 98 -13.85 10.08 0.88
CA TRP A 98 -14.00 11.17 -0.10
C TRP A 98 -14.67 10.78 -1.41
N ALA A 99 -14.42 9.58 -1.92
CA ALA A 99 -14.70 9.32 -3.33
C ALA A 99 -16.03 8.62 -3.63
N ASN A 100 -16.74 8.10 -2.60
CA ASN A 100 -17.82 7.13 -2.82
C ASN A 100 -17.42 6.05 -3.85
N ALA A 101 -16.13 5.74 -3.90
CA ALA A 101 -15.50 5.03 -5.01
C ALA A 101 -15.49 3.53 -4.72
N SER A 102 -15.65 2.75 -5.79
CA SER A 102 -15.60 1.30 -5.71
C SER A 102 -14.14 0.84 -5.57
N LEU A 103 -13.85 0.14 -4.47
CA LEU A 103 -12.55 -0.50 -4.21
C LEU A 103 -12.14 -1.46 -5.34
N GLU A 104 -13.11 -2.05 -6.05
CA GLU A 104 -12.89 -3.06 -7.08
C GLU A 104 -11.93 -2.62 -8.19
N LYS A 105 -11.89 -1.32 -8.54
CA LYS A 105 -11.00 -0.80 -9.58
C LYS A 105 -9.54 -0.68 -9.15
N ASP A 106 -9.27 -0.73 -7.86
CA ASP A 106 -7.96 -0.44 -7.28
C ASP A 106 -7.39 -1.61 -6.46
N ILE A 107 -8.10 -2.75 -6.39
CA ILE A 107 -7.60 -3.98 -5.77
C ILE A 107 -6.19 -4.33 -6.28
N ASP A 108 -5.98 -4.28 -7.60
CA ASP A 108 -4.68 -4.61 -8.20
C ASP A 108 -3.58 -3.63 -7.79
N TRP A 109 -3.93 -2.36 -7.62
CA TRP A 109 -2.99 -1.35 -7.13
C TRP A 109 -2.61 -1.61 -5.67
N PHE A 110 -3.59 -1.93 -4.81
CA PHE A 110 -3.32 -2.29 -3.41
C PHE A 110 -2.44 -3.53 -3.30
N ILE A 111 -2.75 -4.59 -4.05
CA ILE A 111 -1.94 -5.81 -4.07
C ILE A 111 -0.51 -5.49 -4.49
N LEU A 112 -0.31 -4.69 -5.55
CA LEU A 112 1.02 -4.35 -6.04
C LEU A 112 1.84 -3.56 -5.00
N VAL A 113 1.24 -2.55 -4.37
CA VAL A 113 1.93 -1.71 -3.38
C VAL A 113 2.20 -2.49 -2.08
N LEU A 114 1.25 -3.30 -1.62
CA LEU A 114 1.42 -4.19 -0.45
C LEU A 114 2.51 -5.23 -0.71
N HIS A 115 2.53 -5.83 -1.89
CA HIS A 115 3.58 -6.78 -2.27
C HIS A 115 4.97 -6.13 -2.26
N GLN A 116 5.08 -4.91 -2.78
CA GLN A 116 6.34 -4.19 -2.73
C GLN A 116 6.70 -3.76 -1.29
N LEU A 117 5.72 -3.43 -0.45
CA LEU A 117 5.94 -3.13 0.97
C LEU A 117 6.46 -4.37 1.71
N TYR A 118 5.88 -5.55 1.45
CA TYR A 118 6.33 -6.83 1.98
C TYR A 118 7.80 -7.09 1.60
N LYS A 119 8.14 -6.95 0.31
CA LYS A 119 9.53 -7.12 -0.17
C LYS A 119 10.51 -6.12 0.44
N SER A 120 10.12 -4.84 0.53
CA SER A 120 11.00 -3.78 1.02
C SER A 120 11.19 -3.79 2.55
N SER A 121 10.24 -4.37 3.28
CA SER A 121 10.30 -4.54 4.74
C SER A 121 10.94 -5.85 5.19
N ALA A 122 11.21 -6.78 4.26
CA ALA A 122 11.90 -8.02 4.56
C ALA A 122 13.25 -7.74 5.24
N SER A 123 13.56 -8.49 6.31
CA SER A 123 14.86 -8.39 6.94
C SER A 123 15.91 -8.89 5.96
N LYS A 124 16.82 -8.01 5.52
CA LYS A 124 18.07 -8.49 4.93
C LYS A 124 18.77 -9.25 6.05
N ASN A 125 18.96 -10.56 5.89
CA ASN A 125 20.00 -11.25 6.63
C ASN A 125 21.30 -10.54 6.24
N LEU A 126 21.74 -9.61 7.09
CA LEU A 126 23.07 -9.01 7.06
C LEU A 126 24.01 -9.97 7.78
#